data_AF-A0A139QHE8-F1
#
_entry.id   AF-A0A139QHE8-F1
#
_cell.length_a   1.000
_cell.length_b   1.000
_cell.length_c   1.000
_cell.angle_alpha   90.00
_cell.angle_beta   90.00
_cell.angle_gamma   90.00
#
_symmetry.space_group_name_H-M   'P 1'
#
loop_
_entity.id
_entity.type
_entity.pdbx_description
1 polymer ?
#
loop_
_entity_poly.entity_id
_entity_poly.type
_entity_poly.pdbx_seq_one_letter_code
_entity_poly.pdbx_strand_id
1 'polypeptide(L)'
;MPEAAETVAADTQVAAEDAPVAAPVGDINEVKHSGERTIDVRLARIDSRLLHGQVATAWTKSVQPNRIIVVSDGVAKDELRKTLLVQAAPVGVKVSVVPIQKLIDVWDDPRFAAVKAILLFETPQDVAKAVEGGVKLDKVNIGSMSHSEGKRMVTNAVAVDDADVKTLEYLRDQGISFDVRKVPSDQSKDIFDLLKKS
;
A
#
# COMPACT_ATOMS: atom_id res chain seq x y z
N MET A 1 -67.06 52.37 8.16
CA MET A 1 -65.85 51.54 7.95
C MET A 1 -65.80 51.18 6.47
N PRO A 2 -64.85 51.70 5.69
CA PRO A 2 -64.45 51.17 4.38
C PRO A 2 -63.42 50.02 4.63
N GLU A 3 -62.92 49.20 3.70
CA GLU A 3 -62.83 49.20 2.25
C GLU A 3 -62.59 47.75 1.76
N ALA A 4 -62.72 47.53 0.45
CA ALA A 4 -62.70 46.27 -0.27
C ALA A 4 -61.28 45.80 -0.71
N ALA A 5 -61.29 44.66 -1.45
CA ALA A 5 -60.23 44.07 -2.30
C ALA A 5 -59.11 43.33 -1.53
N GLU A 6 -58.54 42.21 -2.00
CA GLU A 6 -58.42 41.66 -3.35
C GLU A 6 -58.08 40.16 -3.28
N THR A 7 -58.42 39.45 -4.35
CA THR A 7 -58.13 38.03 -4.66
C THR A 7 -56.65 37.77 -4.92
N VAL A 8 -56.09 36.61 -4.52
CA VAL A 8 -55.26 35.78 -5.43
C VAL A 8 -55.11 34.34 -4.90
N ALA A 9 -55.42 33.36 -5.75
CA ALA A 9 -54.98 31.98 -5.59
C ALA A 9 -53.51 31.86 -6.01
N ALA A 10 -52.68 31.23 -5.19
CA ALA A 10 -51.30 30.89 -5.53
C ALA A 10 -51.18 29.37 -5.64
N ASP A 11 -51.16 28.94 -6.89
CA ASP A 11 -50.61 27.68 -7.37
C ASP A 11 -49.09 27.71 -7.12
N THR A 12 -48.58 26.77 -6.32
CA THR A 12 -47.12 26.63 -6.11
C THR A 12 -46.69 25.23 -6.50
N GLN A 13 -46.28 25.15 -7.75
CA GLN A 13 -45.31 24.21 -8.32
C GLN A 13 -44.23 23.79 -7.31
N VAL A 14 -44.08 22.49 -7.12
CA VAL A 14 -42.93 21.87 -6.46
C VAL A 14 -41.82 21.77 -7.51
N ALA A 15 -40.83 22.65 -7.45
CA ALA A 15 -39.57 22.49 -8.18
C ALA A 15 -38.60 21.66 -7.32
N ALA A 16 -38.23 20.50 -7.82
CA ALA A 16 -37.17 19.65 -7.32
C ALA A 16 -35.94 19.81 -8.23
N GLU A 17 -34.78 20.13 -7.65
CA GLU A 17 -33.38 19.94 -8.11
C GLU A 17 -32.52 20.83 -7.18
N ASP A 18 -31.39 20.43 -6.61
CA ASP A 18 -30.36 19.51 -7.09
C ASP A 18 -29.54 19.04 -5.86
N ALA A 19 -29.52 17.74 -5.59
CA ALA A 19 -28.62 17.12 -4.61
C ALA A 19 -27.74 16.12 -5.38
N PRO A 20 -26.41 16.14 -5.21
CA PRO A 20 -25.51 15.42 -6.09
C PRO A 20 -25.75 13.92 -5.99
N VAL A 21 -26.16 13.35 -7.12
CA VAL A 21 -26.45 11.92 -7.31
C VAL A 21 -25.20 11.10 -6.99
N ALA A 22 -25.35 10.20 -6.02
CA ALA A 22 -24.37 9.18 -5.71
C ALA A 22 -24.10 8.30 -6.93
N ALA A 23 -22.82 8.13 -7.27
CA ALA A 23 -22.35 7.27 -8.35
C ALA A 23 -22.85 5.82 -8.19
N PRO A 24 -23.12 5.10 -9.29
CA PRO A 24 -23.71 3.78 -9.25
C PRO A 24 -22.75 2.77 -8.61
N VAL A 25 -23.28 2.00 -7.66
CA VAL A 25 -22.63 0.82 -7.09
C VAL A 25 -22.58 -0.25 -8.17
N GLY A 26 -21.43 -0.38 -8.83
CA GLY A 26 -21.18 -1.40 -9.83
C GLY A 26 -21.12 -2.80 -9.22
N ASP A 27 -21.70 -3.77 -9.95
CA ASP A 27 -21.78 -5.19 -9.65
C ASP A 27 -20.44 -5.82 -9.22
N ILE A 28 -20.53 -6.72 -8.25
CA ILE A 28 -19.42 -7.28 -7.46
C ILE A 28 -18.74 -8.52 -8.06
N ASN A 29 -19.02 -8.93 -9.30
CA ASN A 29 -18.51 -10.21 -9.81
C ASN A 29 -18.11 -10.15 -11.29
N GLU A 30 -17.03 -9.45 -11.61
CA GLU A 30 -16.11 -9.82 -12.70
C GLU A 30 -14.93 -8.85 -12.72
N VAL A 31 -13.80 -9.27 -12.13
CA VAL A 31 -12.53 -8.55 -12.31
C VAL A 31 -11.97 -8.97 -13.67
N LYS A 32 -12.18 -8.12 -14.69
CA LYS A 32 -11.47 -8.23 -15.97
C LYS A 32 -10.01 -7.85 -15.72
N HIS A 33 -9.13 -8.84 -15.74
CA HIS A 33 -7.69 -8.66 -15.63
C HIS A 33 -7.16 -8.14 -16.97
N SER A 34 -6.90 -6.83 -17.08
CA SER A 34 -6.37 -6.23 -18.31
C SER A 34 -4.86 -6.42 -18.47
N GLY A 35 -4.16 -6.94 -17.45
CA GLY A 35 -2.71 -7.18 -17.49
C GLY A 35 -1.86 -5.91 -17.51
N GLU A 36 -2.47 -4.73 -17.42
CA GLU A 36 -1.82 -3.44 -17.29
C GLU A 36 -1.85 -2.98 -15.82
N ARG A 37 -0.67 -2.78 -15.22
CA ARG A 37 -0.50 -2.34 -13.83
C ARG A 37 -1.39 -1.12 -13.58
N THR A 38 -2.43 -1.30 -12.77
CA THR A 38 -3.34 -0.19 -12.49
C THR A 38 -2.87 0.62 -11.28
N ILE A 39 -2.20 -0.01 -10.31
CA ILE A 39 -1.61 0.68 -9.16
C ILE A 39 -0.21 1.21 -9.51
N ASP A 40 0.02 2.53 -9.37
CA ASP A 40 1.35 3.14 -9.46
C ASP A 40 2.12 2.86 -8.16
N VAL A 41 2.93 1.79 -8.17
CA VAL A 41 3.79 1.45 -7.03
C VAL A 41 5.04 2.31 -7.04
N ARG A 42 5.02 3.33 -6.17
CA ARG A 42 6.14 4.26 -5.97
C ARG A 42 7.29 3.65 -5.19
N LEU A 43 6.97 2.74 -4.28
CA LEU A 43 7.94 2.06 -3.44
C LEU A 43 7.34 0.75 -2.93
N ALA A 44 8.00 -0.37 -3.19
CA ALA A 44 7.80 -1.59 -2.41
C ALA A 44 8.88 -1.67 -1.35
N ARG A 45 8.51 -1.82 -0.08
CA ARG A 45 9.46 -1.84 1.03
C ARG A 45 9.17 -3.00 1.97
N ILE A 46 10.22 -3.72 2.35
CA ILE A 46 10.20 -4.74 3.40
C ILE A 46 10.63 -4.07 4.71
N ASP A 47 9.72 -4.03 5.67
CA ASP A 47 9.96 -3.47 6.99
C ASP A 47 9.16 -4.23 8.05
N SER A 48 9.85 -5.01 8.86
CA SER A 48 9.23 -5.76 9.97
C SER A 48 8.54 -4.90 11.03
N ARG A 49 8.78 -3.58 11.03
CA ARG A 49 8.13 -2.63 11.94
C ARG A 49 7.04 -1.79 11.25
N LEU A 50 6.82 -2.00 9.96
CA LEU A 50 5.76 -1.37 9.16
C LEU A 50 5.78 0.16 9.26
N LEU A 51 4.65 0.80 9.61
CA LEU A 51 4.61 2.24 9.86
C LEU A 51 5.11 2.52 11.29
N HIS A 52 6.36 2.97 11.40
CA HIS A 52 6.90 3.41 12.67
C HIS A 52 7.80 4.65 12.54
N GLY A 53 7.78 5.49 13.58
CA GLY A 53 8.65 6.66 13.71
C GLY A 53 8.59 7.63 12.53
N GLN A 54 9.70 8.34 12.28
CA GLN A 54 9.80 9.34 11.21
C GLN A 54 10.15 8.74 9.83
N VAL A 55 10.34 7.43 9.74
CA VAL A 55 10.78 6.76 8.50
C VAL A 55 9.66 6.79 7.44
N ALA A 56 8.42 6.46 7.84
CA ALA A 56 7.27 6.52 6.94
C ALA A 56 7.04 7.95 6.39
N THR A 57 7.22 8.96 7.24
CA THR A 57 7.14 10.38 6.85
C THR A 57 8.23 10.76 5.85
N ALA A 58 9.47 10.30 6.03
CA ALA A 58 10.57 10.59 5.12
C ALA A 58 10.33 10.00 3.72
N TRP A 59 9.89 8.73 3.66
CA TRP A 59 9.53 8.09 2.39
C TRP A 59 8.33 8.75 1.72
N THR A 60 7.29 9.08 2.50
CA THR A 60 6.11 9.79 2.00
C THR A 60 6.47 11.12 1.35
N LYS A 61 7.36 11.91 1.98
CA LYS A 61 7.84 13.18 1.40
C LYS A 61 8.66 12.97 0.12
N SER A 62 9.46 11.89 0.08
CA SER A 62 10.35 11.59 -1.04
C SER A 62 9.60 11.08 -2.28
N VAL A 63 8.63 10.18 -2.12
CA VAL A 63 7.96 9.50 -3.25
C VAL A 63 6.53 10.00 -3.50
N GLN A 64 6.00 10.81 -2.57
CA GLN A 64 4.70 11.49 -2.65
C GLN A 64 3.53 10.54 -2.98
N PRO A 65 3.35 9.46 -2.19
CA PRO A 65 2.24 8.54 -2.37
C PRO A 65 0.93 9.19 -1.89
N ASN A 66 -0.20 8.72 -2.41
CA ASN A 66 -1.52 9.03 -1.84
C ASN A 66 -2.06 7.92 -0.94
N ARG A 67 -1.44 6.73 -0.99
CA ARG A 67 -1.82 5.56 -0.20
C ARG A 67 -0.60 4.76 0.26
N ILE A 68 -0.68 4.21 1.46
CA ILE A 68 0.23 3.19 1.96
C ILE A 68 -0.59 1.92 2.16
N ILE A 69 -0.16 0.83 1.53
CA ILE A 69 -0.81 -0.47 1.62
C ILE A 69 0.14 -1.38 2.38
N VAL A 70 -0.25 -1.73 3.60
CA VAL A 70 0.42 -2.76 4.41
C VAL A 70 -0.14 -4.10 3.97
N VAL A 71 0.74 -4.97 3.49
CA VAL A 71 0.39 -6.26 2.91
C VAL A 71 0.87 -7.34 3.88
N SER A 72 -0.07 -7.84 4.69
CA SER A 72 0.19 -8.90 5.65
C SER A 72 -1.10 -9.58 6.07
N ASP A 73 -1.15 -10.91 5.97
CA ASP A 73 -2.30 -11.71 6.40
C ASP A 73 -2.46 -11.71 7.92
N GLY A 74 -1.36 -11.61 8.67
CA GLY A 74 -1.37 -11.60 10.14
C GLY A 74 -1.91 -10.27 10.68
N VAL A 75 -1.35 -9.16 10.20
CA VAL A 75 -1.82 -7.82 10.59
C VAL A 75 -3.22 -7.56 10.05
N ALA A 76 -3.58 -8.14 8.89
CA ALA A 76 -4.95 -8.07 8.38
C ALA A 76 -5.98 -8.80 9.26
N LYS A 77 -5.59 -9.58 10.27
CA LYS A 77 -6.50 -10.22 11.24
C LYS A 77 -6.48 -9.57 12.63
N ASP A 78 -5.51 -8.70 12.87
CA ASP A 78 -5.29 -8.05 14.18
C ASP A 78 -5.85 -6.61 14.15
N GLU A 79 -7.04 -6.42 14.73
CA GLU A 79 -7.73 -5.12 14.74
C GLU A 79 -6.95 -4.03 15.50
N LEU A 80 -6.26 -4.40 16.57
CA LEU A 80 -5.45 -3.47 17.35
C LEU A 80 -4.27 -2.97 16.53
N ARG A 81 -3.53 -3.89 15.90
CA ARG A 81 -2.40 -3.51 15.03
C ARG A 81 -2.85 -2.68 13.83
N LYS A 82 -3.98 -3.02 13.19
CA LYS A 82 -4.54 -2.19 12.11
C LYS A 82 -4.81 -0.77 12.57
N THR A 83 -5.48 -0.63 13.71
CA THR A 83 -5.85 0.68 14.25
C THR A 83 -4.61 1.53 14.53
N LEU A 84 -3.58 0.92 15.14
CA LEU A 84 -2.31 1.61 15.40
C LEU A 84 -1.60 2.04 14.12
N LEU A 85 -1.60 1.20 13.07
CA LEU A 85 -0.99 1.54 11.78
C LEU A 85 -1.73 2.68 11.06
N VAL A 86 -3.06 2.69 11.14
CA VAL A 86 -3.88 3.77 10.57
C VAL A 86 -3.67 5.08 11.34
N GLN A 87 -3.50 5.02 12.66
CA GLN A 87 -3.17 6.19 13.48
C GLN A 87 -1.74 6.70 13.23
N ALA A 88 -0.82 5.81 12.86
CA ALA A 88 0.55 6.15 12.47
C ALA A 88 0.65 6.70 11.02
N ALA A 89 -0.48 6.86 10.33
CA ALA A 89 -0.52 7.40 8.97
C ALA A 89 0.05 8.82 8.89
N PRO A 90 0.95 9.10 7.95
CA PRO A 90 1.36 10.48 7.64
C PRO A 90 0.16 11.32 7.15
N VAL A 91 0.16 12.62 7.50
CA VAL A 91 -0.90 13.55 7.11
C VAL A 91 -1.05 13.58 5.58
N GLY A 92 -2.29 13.44 5.10
CA GLY A 92 -2.61 13.47 3.67
C GLY A 92 -2.45 12.14 2.94
N VAL A 93 -2.06 11.06 3.64
CA VAL A 93 -1.91 9.71 3.06
C VAL A 93 -2.86 8.73 3.71
N LYS A 94 -3.58 7.97 2.89
CA LYS A 94 -4.47 6.91 3.39
C LYS A 94 -3.67 5.64 3.68
N VAL A 95 -3.83 5.04 4.85
CA VAL A 95 -3.25 3.73 5.17
C VAL A 95 -4.31 2.66 5.04
N SER A 96 -3.97 1.51 4.48
CA SER A 96 -4.83 0.33 4.39
C SER A 96 -4.02 -0.91 4.68
N VAL A 97 -4.58 -1.81 5.49
CA VAL A 97 -3.96 -3.11 5.80
C VAL A 97 -4.79 -4.17 5.11
N VAL A 98 -4.15 -4.92 4.21
CA VAL A 98 -4.82 -5.92 3.38
C VAL A 98 -4.02 -7.24 3.41
N PRO A 99 -4.71 -8.39 3.29
CA PRO A 99 -4.03 -9.66 3.08
C PRO A 99 -3.39 -9.71 1.68
N ILE A 100 -2.44 -10.62 1.48
CA ILE A 100 -1.67 -10.74 0.23
C ILE A 100 -2.60 -11.04 -0.94
N GLN A 101 -3.55 -11.96 -0.74
CA GLN A 101 -4.54 -12.29 -1.76
C GLN A 101 -5.34 -11.06 -2.20
N LYS A 102 -5.72 -10.19 -1.27
CA LYS A 102 -6.49 -9.00 -1.60
C LYS A 102 -5.70 -8.00 -2.41
N LEU A 103 -4.37 -7.90 -2.21
CA LEU A 103 -3.50 -7.10 -3.07
C LEU A 103 -3.53 -7.61 -4.51
N ILE A 104 -3.40 -8.94 -4.68
CA ILE A 104 -3.44 -9.59 -6.00
C ILE A 104 -4.77 -9.30 -6.69
N ASP A 105 -5.89 -9.47 -5.99
CA ASP A 105 -7.24 -9.27 -6.56
C ASP A 105 -7.49 -7.83 -7.04
N VAL A 106 -6.88 -6.83 -6.39
CA VAL A 106 -7.06 -5.40 -6.71
C VAL A 106 -5.94 -4.82 -7.58
N TRP A 107 -4.94 -5.63 -7.91
CA TRP A 107 -3.73 -5.17 -8.62
C TRP A 107 -4.04 -4.62 -10.02
N ASP A 108 -4.93 -5.30 -10.73
CA ASP A 108 -5.40 -4.95 -12.08
C ASP A 108 -6.79 -4.28 -12.07
N ASP A 109 -7.26 -3.81 -10.90
CA ASP A 109 -8.58 -3.17 -10.79
C ASP A 109 -8.50 -1.70 -11.25
N PRO A 110 -9.24 -1.31 -12.32
CA PRO A 110 -9.19 0.03 -12.91
C PRO A 110 -9.55 1.15 -11.93
N ARG A 111 -10.29 0.84 -10.85
CA ARG A 111 -10.63 1.81 -9.80
C ARG A 111 -9.41 2.34 -9.06
N PHE A 112 -8.29 1.63 -9.11
CA PHE A 112 -7.05 2.01 -8.44
C PHE A 112 -6.03 2.69 -9.37
N ALA A 113 -6.41 3.05 -10.60
CA ALA A 113 -5.57 3.76 -11.57
C ALA A 113 -4.94 5.06 -11.05
N ALA A 114 -5.65 5.78 -10.19
CA ALA A 114 -5.17 7.02 -9.59
C ALA A 114 -4.32 6.81 -8.32
N VAL A 115 -4.12 5.56 -7.88
CA VAL A 115 -3.47 5.24 -6.60
C VAL A 115 -1.96 5.17 -6.79
N LYS A 116 -1.26 6.04 -6.07
CA LYS A 116 0.20 6.06 -5.91
C LYS A 116 0.52 5.40 -4.58
N ALA A 117 0.83 4.11 -4.62
CA ALA A 117 0.97 3.30 -3.43
C ALA A 117 2.44 3.17 -2.98
N ILE A 118 2.66 3.22 -1.67
CA ILE A 118 3.78 2.50 -1.04
C ILE A 118 3.24 1.15 -0.59
N LEU A 119 3.87 0.06 -1.03
CA LEU A 119 3.62 -1.27 -0.51
C LEU A 119 4.58 -1.55 0.64
N LEU A 120 4.04 -1.93 1.79
CA LEU A 120 4.81 -2.34 2.97
C LEU A 120 4.57 -3.82 3.23
N PHE A 121 5.66 -4.60 3.21
CA PHE A 121 5.67 -6.02 3.50
C PHE A 121 6.45 -6.28 4.79
N GLU A 122 6.07 -7.30 5.55
CA GLU A 122 6.82 -7.69 6.75
C GLU A 122 8.06 -8.52 6.40
N THR A 123 7.95 -9.37 5.38
CA THR A 123 8.96 -10.36 5.01
C THR A 123 9.18 -10.46 3.50
N PRO A 124 10.36 -10.91 3.02
CA PRO A 124 10.58 -11.17 1.60
C PRO A 124 9.67 -12.29 1.04
N GLN A 125 9.23 -13.23 1.88
CA GLN A 125 8.32 -14.31 1.50
C GLN A 125 6.96 -13.77 1.10
N ASP A 126 6.47 -12.73 1.78
CA ASP A 126 5.21 -12.09 1.41
C ASP A 126 5.31 -11.38 0.05
N VAL A 127 6.48 -10.82 -0.26
CA VAL A 127 6.78 -10.25 -1.58
C VAL A 127 6.78 -11.34 -2.64
N ALA A 128 7.44 -12.48 -2.38
CA ALA A 128 7.46 -13.61 -3.31
C ALA A 128 6.06 -14.13 -3.62
N LYS A 129 5.20 -14.30 -2.61
CA LYS A 129 3.78 -14.67 -2.81
C LYS A 129 3.02 -13.66 -3.65
N ALA A 130 3.24 -12.36 -3.43
CA ALA A 130 2.60 -11.33 -4.24
C ALA A 130 3.06 -11.42 -5.71
N VAL A 131 4.36 -11.59 -5.94
CA VAL A 131 4.96 -11.71 -7.28
C VAL A 131 4.48 -12.97 -8.01
N GLU A 132 4.44 -14.11 -7.32
CA GLU A 132 3.85 -15.35 -7.83
C GLU A 132 2.36 -15.19 -8.18
N GLY A 133 1.64 -14.38 -7.43
CA GLY A 133 0.24 -14.02 -7.70
C GLY A 133 0.03 -13.06 -8.87
N GLY A 134 1.08 -12.59 -9.54
CA GLY A 134 1.00 -11.68 -10.69
C GLY A 134 1.31 -10.21 -10.37
N VAL A 135 1.66 -9.88 -9.12
CA VAL A 135 2.08 -8.53 -8.74
C VAL A 135 3.48 -8.27 -9.28
N LYS A 136 3.57 -7.50 -10.37
CA LYS A 136 4.86 -7.14 -10.96
C LYS A 136 5.48 -6.00 -10.14
N LEU A 137 6.69 -6.20 -9.60
CA LEU A 137 7.50 -5.17 -8.95
C LEU A 137 8.83 -5.00 -9.69
N ASP A 138 9.33 -3.77 -9.82
CA ASP A 138 10.63 -3.53 -10.47
C ASP A 138 11.77 -3.39 -9.44
N LYS A 139 11.46 -2.75 -8.31
CA LYS A 139 12.41 -2.46 -7.25
C LYS A 139 11.79 -2.65 -5.88
N VAL A 140 12.53 -3.33 -4.99
CA VAL A 140 12.15 -3.55 -3.59
C VAL A 140 13.21 -2.97 -2.67
N ASN A 141 12.79 -2.10 -1.77
CA ASN A 141 13.63 -1.54 -0.73
C ASN A 141 13.60 -2.41 0.53
N ILE A 142 14.75 -2.78 1.05
CA ILE A 142 14.87 -3.51 2.32
C ILE A 142 15.21 -2.50 3.41
N GLY A 143 14.24 -2.25 4.28
CA GLY A 143 14.35 -1.28 5.35
C GLY A 143 14.81 -1.89 6.66
N SER A 144 14.06 -2.88 7.12
CA SER A 144 14.31 -3.60 8.36
C SER A 144 13.82 -5.03 8.24
N MET A 145 14.66 -5.98 8.65
CA MET A 145 14.27 -7.37 8.85
C MET A 145 14.71 -7.77 10.25
N SER A 146 13.72 -8.12 11.08
CA SER A 146 13.96 -8.44 12.49
C SER A 146 14.86 -9.67 12.63
N HIS A 147 15.78 -9.61 13.59
CA HIS A 147 16.55 -10.78 14.00
C HIS A 147 15.66 -11.74 14.78
N SER A 148 15.79 -13.02 14.48
CA SER A 148 15.21 -14.14 15.22
C SER A 148 16.26 -15.26 15.28
N GLU A 149 16.00 -16.26 16.12
CA GLU A 149 16.86 -17.44 16.21
C GLU A 149 17.07 -18.07 14.83
N GLY A 150 18.33 -18.34 14.47
CA GLY A 150 18.71 -18.85 13.15
C GLY A 150 19.00 -17.79 12.07
N LYS A 151 18.70 -16.50 12.30
CA LYS A 151 19.02 -15.43 11.33
C LYS A 151 20.41 -14.85 11.57
N ARG A 152 21.18 -14.66 10.51
CA ARG A 152 22.46 -13.92 10.53
C ARG A 152 22.26 -12.43 10.29
N MET A 153 22.99 -11.60 11.03
CA MET A 153 22.96 -10.15 10.84
C MET A 153 23.78 -9.76 9.62
N VAL A 154 23.13 -9.15 8.64
CA VAL A 154 23.77 -8.64 7.40
C VAL A 154 24.08 -7.15 7.55
N THR A 155 23.17 -6.42 8.18
CA THR A 155 23.38 -5.03 8.61
C THR A 155 22.75 -4.81 9.97
N ASN A 156 23.01 -3.66 10.60
CA ASN A 156 22.42 -3.29 11.89
C ASN A 156 20.87 -3.33 11.94
N ALA A 157 20.20 -3.31 10.78
CA ALA A 157 18.74 -3.33 10.68
C ALA A 157 18.19 -4.54 9.92
N VAL A 158 19.05 -5.37 9.31
CA VAL A 158 18.63 -6.46 8.42
C VAL A 158 19.30 -7.75 8.88
N ALA A 159 18.50 -8.66 9.39
CA ALA A 159 18.87 -10.05 9.63
C ALA A 159 18.17 -10.95 8.62
N VAL A 160 18.87 -11.96 8.12
CA VAL A 160 18.32 -12.93 7.15
C VAL A 160 18.66 -14.35 7.57
N ASP A 161 17.84 -15.32 7.22
CA ASP A 161 18.19 -16.75 7.23
C ASP A 161 18.38 -17.29 5.80
N ASP A 162 18.67 -18.59 5.69
CA ASP A 162 18.82 -19.26 4.39
C ASP A 162 17.53 -19.25 3.57
N ALA A 163 16.35 -19.22 4.21
CA ALA A 163 15.07 -19.16 3.51
C ALA A 163 14.82 -17.76 2.92
N ASP A 164 15.15 -16.71 3.67
CA ASP A 164 15.13 -15.32 3.21
C ASP A 164 16.08 -15.14 2.03
N VAL A 165 17.31 -15.68 2.12
CA VAL A 165 18.29 -15.60 1.02
C VAL A 165 17.78 -16.27 -0.24
N LYS A 166 17.26 -17.51 -0.15
CA LYS A 166 16.65 -18.20 -1.30
C LYS A 166 15.48 -17.42 -1.90
N THR A 167 14.67 -16.80 -1.05
CA THR A 167 13.53 -15.99 -1.50
C THR A 167 14.01 -14.73 -2.24
N LEU A 168 15.04 -14.05 -1.71
CA LEU A 168 15.64 -12.89 -2.36
C LEU A 168 16.30 -13.27 -3.70
N GLU A 169 16.96 -14.43 -3.78
CA GLU A 169 17.51 -14.98 -5.02
C GLU A 169 16.41 -15.24 -6.05
N TYR A 170 15.32 -15.91 -5.65
CA TYR A 170 14.16 -16.12 -6.52
C TYR A 170 13.59 -14.81 -7.07
N LEU A 171 13.37 -13.82 -6.19
CA LEU A 171 12.87 -12.50 -6.59
C LEU A 171 13.83 -11.76 -7.54
N ARG A 172 15.15 -11.88 -7.32
CA ARG A 172 16.17 -11.34 -8.23
C ARG A 172 16.06 -11.99 -9.61
N ASP A 173 15.86 -13.31 -9.65
CA ASP A 173 15.75 -14.07 -10.90
C ASP A 173 14.44 -13.72 -11.65
N GLN A 174 13.42 -13.21 -10.96
CA GLN A 174 12.24 -12.57 -11.55
C GLN A 174 12.50 -11.14 -12.09
N GLY A 175 13.75 -10.65 -12.01
CA GLY A 175 14.14 -9.33 -12.50
C GLY A 175 13.98 -8.18 -11.49
N ILE A 176 13.72 -8.49 -10.22
CA ILE A 176 13.52 -7.47 -9.17
C ILE A 176 14.87 -6.97 -8.66
N SER A 177 15.04 -5.64 -8.64
CA SER A 177 16.22 -5.01 -8.05
C SER A 177 16.02 -4.71 -6.57
N PHE A 178 17.08 -4.87 -5.76
CA PHE A 178 17.03 -4.62 -4.32
C PHE A 178 17.81 -3.38 -3.91
N ASP A 179 17.31 -2.68 -2.89
CA ASP A 179 17.94 -1.48 -2.34
C ASP A 179 17.84 -1.50 -0.81
N VAL A 180 18.96 -1.74 -0.13
CA VAL A 180 19.03 -1.79 1.33
C VAL A 180 19.34 -0.39 1.87
N ARG A 181 18.32 0.28 2.41
CA ARG A 181 18.45 1.55 3.13
C ARG A 181 17.24 1.84 4.02
N LYS A 182 17.49 2.54 5.13
CA LYS A 182 16.45 2.84 6.12
C LYS A 182 15.61 4.05 5.71
N VAL A 183 16.27 5.13 5.31
CA VAL A 183 15.62 6.37 4.83
C VAL A 183 16.11 6.76 3.44
N PRO A 184 15.37 7.60 2.69
CA PRO A 184 15.77 8.01 1.34
C PRO A 184 17.17 8.64 1.27
N SER A 185 17.58 9.35 2.33
CA SER A 185 18.87 10.04 2.43
C SER A 185 20.06 9.12 2.66
N ASP A 186 19.83 7.87 3.08
CA ASP A 186 20.91 6.91 3.29
C ASP A 186 21.43 6.39 1.94
N GLN A 187 22.71 5.99 1.92
CA GLN A 187 23.28 5.32 0.75
C GLN A 187 22.62 3.95 0.53
N SER A 188 22.06 3.76 -0.67
CA SER A 188 21.56 2.48 -1.15
C SER A 188 22.71 1.46 -1.20
N LYS A 189 22.49 0.28 -0.63
CA LYS A 189 23.41 -0.87 -0.74
C LYS A 189 22.70 -2.04 -1.40
N ASP A 190 23.45 -2.85 -2.13
CA ASP A 190 22.92 -4.11 -2.67
C ASP A 190 22.92 -5.20 -1.58
N ILE A 191 21.83 -5.96 -1.47
CA ILE A 191 21.72 -7.01 -0.46
C ILE A 191 22.71 -8.15 -0.72
N PHE A 192 22.94 -8.54 -1.98
CA PHE A 192 23.83 -9.64 -2.33
C PHE A 192 25.30 -9.29 -2.10
N ASP A 193 25.68 -8.02 -2.29
CA ASP A 193 27.03 -7.56 -1.92
C ASP A 193 27.27 -7.62 -0.42
N LEU A 194 26.22 -7.39 0.39
CA LEU A 194 26.29 -7.54 1.84
C LEU A 194 26.32 -9.01 2.25
N LEU A 195 25.55 -9.88 1.59
CA LEU A 195 25.52 -11.32 1.84
C LEU A 195 26.84 -12.03 1.52
N LYS A 196 27.62 -11.54 0.54
CA LYS A 196 28.97 -12.05 0.22
C LYS A 196 30.03 -11.65 1.26
N LYS A 197 29.80 -10.56 2.00
CA LYS A 197 30.72 -10.02 3.01
C LYS A 197 30.45 -10.51 4.43
N SER A 198 29.31 -11.18 4.65
CA SER A 198 28.85 -11.69 5.94
C SER A 198 28.87 -13.21 5.94
#